data_AF-A0A166N8X1-F1
#
_entry.id   AF-A0A166N8X1-F1
#
_cell.length_a   1.000
_cell.length_b   1.000
_cell.length_c   1.000
_cell.angle_alpha   90.00
_cell.angle_beta   90.00
_cell.angle_gamma   90.00
#
_symmetry.space_group_name_H-M   'P 1'
#
loop_
_entity.id
_entity.type
_entity.pdbx_description
1 polymer ?
#
loop_
_entity_poly.entity_id
_entity_poly.type
_entity_poly.pdbx_seq_one_letter_code
_entity_poly.pdbx_strand_id
1 'polypeptide(L)'
;MPADEEREAEVRGVDPARDYDYLSEFDAGSDFPLAIQLLDEAYALKRQGELNTAKKLMLVARAYLDVKCEMDEEAAHTAVNYRSYLLLGNLYHDMREWDKELQAYTKASWTWDMLQQRNKFIPSPIVYYSNLQRCNRELEDAAARRCRRRLSMVLLWLRVVSLVGWAFVYVYDVLWPTLGYTGLYQ
;
A
#
# COMPACT_ATOMS: atom_id res chain seq x y z
N MET A 1 -26.14 -17.41 -27.60
CA MET A 1 -25.10 -16.58 -26.97
C MET A 1 -25.61 -16.06 -25.63
N PRO A 2 -25.12 -16.64 -24.54
CA PRO A 2 -24.63 -15.90 -23.37
C PRO A 2 -23.10 -16.18 -23.26
N ALA A 3 -22.19 -15.22 -23.38
CA ALA A 3 -21.85 -14.10 -22.48
C ALA A 3 -21.24 -14.57 -21.13
N ASP A 4 -19.92 -14.72 -21.15
CA ASP A 4 -18.98 -14.32 -20.08
C ASP A 4 -18.86 -15.16 -18.79
N GLU A 5 -18.95 -16.49 -18.86
CA GLU A 5 -18.68 -17.38 -17.70
C GLU A 5 -17.31 -18.08 -17.70
N GLU A 6 -16.42 -17.80 -18.65
CA GLU A 6 -15.03 -18.29 -18.65
C GLU A 6 -14.05 -17.16 -18.30
N ARG A 7 -14.20 -16.56 -17.11
CA ARG A 7 -13.09 -15.80 -16.52
C ARG A 7 -12.18 -16.74 -15.76
N GLU A 8 -10.97 -16.83 -16.31
CA GLU A 8 -9.74 -17.19 -15.62
C GLU A 8 -9.65 -18.67 -15.28
N ALA A 9 -9.27 -19.42 -16.32
CA ALA A 9 -8.44 -20.61 -16.18
C ALA A 9 -7.32 -20.34 -15.17
N GLU A 10 -7.60 -20.70 -13.92
CA GLU A 10 -6.76 -21.49 -13.03
C GLU A 10 -5.33 -21.64 -13.56
N VAL A 11 -4.54 -20.59 -13.37
CA VAL A 11 -3.09 -20.63 -13.55
C VAL A 11 -2.58 -21.65 -12.53
N ARG A 12 -2.28 -22.85 -13.04
CA ARG A 12 -1.62 -23.97 -12.35
C ARG A 12 -0.86 -23.54 -11.10
N GLY A 13 -1.43 -23.88 -9.94
CA GLY A 13 -0.67 -24.46 -8.83
C GLY A 13 0.24 -23.55 -8.01
N VAL A 14 -0.11 -22.28 -7.82
CA VAL A 14 0.46 -21.49 -6.71
C VAL A 14 -0.68 -20.99 -5.85
N ASP A 15 -0.91 -21.69 -4.75
CA ASP A 15 -1.72 -21.20 -3.63
C ASP A 15 -1.25 -19.78 -3.26
N PRO A 16 -2.11 -18.74 -3.32
CA PRO A 16 -1.74 -17.38 -2.91
C PRO A 16 -1.34 -17.28 -1.43
N ALA A 17 -1.65 -18.29 -0.63
CA ALA A 17 -1.19 -18.44 0.75
C ALA A 17 0.19 -19.12 0.87
N ARG A 18 0.82 -19.55 -0.23
CA ARG A 18 2.24 -19.92 -0.23
C ARG A 18 3.10 -18.66 -0.21
N ASP A 19 3.19 -18.10 0.98
CA ASP A 19 4.39 -17.52 1.60
C ASP A 19 5.60 -17.45 0.66
N TYR A 20 5.85 -16.30 0.03
CA TYR A 20 7.20 -15.94 -0.47
C TYR A 20 8.21 -15.72 0.67
N ASP A 21 7.74 -15.95 1.88
CA ASP A 21 8.46 -15.95 3.14
C ASP A 21 9.66 -16.92 3.11
N TYR A 22 9.57 -18.10 2.47
CA TYR A 22 10.72 -19.00 2.32
C TYR A 22 11.86 -18.41 1.47
N LEU A 23 11.53 -17.54 0.50
CA LEU A 23 12.53 -16.85 -0.33
C LEU A 23 13.14 -15.65 0.39
N SER A 24 12.64 -15.31 1.57
CA SER A 24 13.19 -14.28 2.44
C SER A 24 14.24 -14.83 3.42
N GLU A 25 14.39 -16.16 3.46
CA GLU A 25 15.39 -16.91 4.25
C GLU A 25 16.71 -17.13 3.49
N PHE A 26 16.92 -16.49 2.34
CA PHE A 26 18.18 -16.63 1.61
C PHE A 26 19.36 -16.11 2.44
N ASP A 27 20.50 -16.79 2.32
CA ASP A 27 21.74 -16.36 2.94
C ASP A 27 22.24 -15.06 2.28
N ALA A 28 22.08 -13.96 2.99
CA ALA A 28 22.53 -12.64 2.57
C ALA A 28 24.06 -12.45 2.72
N GLY A 29 24.79 -13.47 3.16
CA GLY A 29 26.23 -13.46 3.40
C GLY A 29 26.61 -13.06 4.81
N SER A 30 27.86 -12.66 4.99
CA SER A 30 28.43 -12.26 6.29
C SER A 30 28.51 -10.75 6.48
N ASP A 31 28.05 -9.97 5.48
CA ASP A 31 28.07 -8.52 5.56
C ASP A 31 27.08 -8.06 6.64
N PHE A 32 27.47 -7.09 7.46
CA PHE A 32 26.57 -6.50 8.47
C PHE A 32 25.88 -7.53 9.39
N PRO A 33 26.63 -8.31 10.20
CA PRO A 33 26.07 -9.41 11.01
C PRO A 33 24.97 -8.96 11.98
N LEU A 34 25.07 -7.74 12.51
CA LEU A 34 24.02 -7.15 13.37
C LEU A 34 22.69 -6.96 12.62
N ALA A 35 22.74 -6.50 11.37
CA ALA A 35 21.53 -6.32 10.56
C ALA A 35 20.88 -7.67 10.25
N ILE A 36 21.69 -8.68 9.93
CA ILE A 36 21.21 -10.04 9.67
C ILE A 36 20.49 -10.60 10.91
N GLN A 37 21.12 -10.52 12.09
CA GLN A 37 20.53 -10.99 13.34
C GLN A 37 19.17 -10.31 13.63
N LEU A 38 19.11 -8.99 13.47
CA LEU A 38 17.87 -8.23 13.69
C LEU A 38 16.78 -8.63 12.69
N LEU A 39 17.13 -8.86 11.42
CA LEU A 39 16.19 -9.29 10.40
C LEU A 39 15.69 -10.73 10.65
N ASP A 40 16.55 -11.63 11.11
CA ASP A 40 16.18 -13.00 11.46
C ASP A 40 15.21 -13.04 12.65
N GLU A 41 15.50 -12.26 13.70
CA GLU A 41 14.63 -12.12 14.85
C GLU A 41 13.28 -11.49 14.47
N ALA A 42 13.30 -10.42 13.67
CA ALA A 42 12.09 -9.78 13.18
C ALA A 42 11.24 -10.74 12.33
N TYR A 43 11.88 -11.55 11.51
CA TYR A 43 11.22 -12.54 10.68
C TYR A 43 10.60 -13.68 11.51
N ALA A 44 11.28 -14.13 12.57
CA ALA A 44 10.70 -15.08 13.51
C ALA A 44 9.45 -14.52 14.21
N LEU A 45 9.48 -13.26 14.64
CA LEU A 45 8.33 -12.58 15.25
C LEU A 45 7.17 -12.38 14.25
N LYS A 46 7.48 -12.06 13.00
CA LYS A 46 6.49 -11.99 11.92
C LYS A 46 5.73 -13.32 11.79
N ARG A 47 6.47 -14.45 11.76
CA ARG A 47 5.88 -15.80 11.70
C ARG A 47 5.01 -16.15 12.90
N GLN A 48 5.28 -15.55 14.06
CA GLN A 48 4.44 -15.69 15.26
C GLN A 48 3.19 -14.78 15.23
N GLY A 49 3.05 -13.92 14.22
CA GLY A 49 1.95 -12.94 14.10
C GLY A 49 2.21 -11.62 14.82
N GLU A 50 3.39 -11.43 15.42
CA GLU A 50 3.79 -10.22 16.16
C GLU A 50 4.26 -9.10 15.20
N LEU A 51 3.39 -8.70 14.27
CA LEU A 51 3.72 -7.83 13.13
C LEU A 51 4.28 -6.46 13.56
N ASN A 52 3.75 -5.87 14.65
CA ASN A 52 4.20 -4.57 15.14
C ASN A 52 5.61 -4.62 15.74
N THR A 53 5.96 -5.72 16.40
CA THR A 53 7.30 -5.91 16.98
C THR A 53 8.30 -6.22 15.88
N ALA A 54 7.93 -7.09 14.93
CA ALA A 54 8.69 -7.35 13.72
C ALA A 54 9.01 -6.06 12.95
N LYS A 55 8.01 -5.19 12.77
CA LYS A 55 8.17 -3.88 12.11
C LYS A 55 9.25 -3.03 12.78
N LYS A 56 9.22 -2.93 14.11
CA LYS A 56 10.21 -2.13 14.85
C LYS A 56 11.61 -2.66 14.60
N LEU A 57 11.82 -3.97 14.70
CA LEU A 57 13.14 -4.57 14.49
C LEU A 57 13.63 -4.42 13.04
N MET A 58 12.77 -4.64 12.04
CA MET A 58 13.14 -4.41 10.63
C MET A 58 13.50 -2.94 10.36
N LEU A 59 12.81 -1.99 11.00
CA LEU A 59 13.14 -0.57 10.88
C LEU A 59 14.45 -0.21 11.60
N VAL A 60 14.76 -0.84 12.75
CA VAL A 60 16.05 -0.68 13.43
C VAL A 60 17.19 -1.23 12.55
N ALA A 61 17.01 -2.42 11.98
CA ALA A 61 17.97 -3.00 11.03
C ALA A 61 18.18 -2.07 9.82
N ARG A 62 17.10 -1.50 9.29
CA ARG A 62 17.15 -0.52 8.19
C ARG A 62 17.92 0.74 8.57
N ALA A 63 17.62 1.33 9.71
CA ALA A 63 18.31 2.54 10.18
C ALA A 63 19.82 2.27 10.36
N TYR A 64 20.18 1.10 10.88
CA TYR A 64 21.59 0.69 10.96
C TYR A 64 22.23 0.57 9.58
N LEU A 65 21.56 -0.06 8.61
CA LEU A 65 22.05 -0.18 7.24
C LEU A 65 22.15 1.18 6.53
N ASP A 66 21.20 2.09 6.73
CA ASP A 66 21.21 3.43 6.14
C ASP A 66 22.45 4.22 6.61
N VAL A 67 22.75 4.19 7.91
CA VAL A 67 23.99 4.79 8.46
C VAL A 67 25.23 4.16 7.83
N LYS A 68 25.22 2.85 7.57
CA LYS A 68 26.35 2.19 6.88
C LYS A 68 26.46 2.59 5.42
N CYS A 69 25.34 2.74 4.71
CA CYS A 69 25.30 3.19 3.32
C CYS A 69 25.76 4.64 3.15
N GLU A 70 25.53 5.51 4.15
CA GLU A 70 26.06 6.88 4.14
C GLU A 70 27.59 6.93 4.28
N MET A 71 28.17 5.93 4.93
CA MET A 71 29.63 5.85 5.13
C MET A 71 30.34 5.17 3.94
N ASP A 72 29.64 4.29 3.23
CA ASP A 72 30.18 3.46 2.16
C ASP A 72 29.09 3.18 1.12
N GLU A 73 29.26 3.69 -0.10
CA GLU A 73 28.29 3.52 -1.18
C GLU A 73 28.18 2.04 -1.62
N GLU A 74 29.25 1.24 -1.46
CA GLU A 74 29.22 -0.19 -1.78
C GLU A 74 28.33 -0.97 -0.81
N ALA A 75 28.17 -0.49 0.44
CA ALA A 75 27.26 -1.07 1.42
C ALA A 75 25.79 -1.04 0.95
N ALA A 76 25.44 -0.06 0.11
CA ALA A 76 24.10 0.07 -0.46
C ALA A 76 23.75 -1.05 -1.46
N HIS A 77 24.75 -1.75 -1.98
CA HIS A 77 24.58 -2.78 -3.00
C HIS A 77 24.86 -4.19 -2.46
N THR A 78 24.56 -4.41 -1.17
CA THR A 78 24.72 -5.72 -0.52
C THR A 78 23.42 -6.52 -0.53
N ALA A 79 23.57 -7.85 -0.49
CA ALA A 79 22.43 -8.77 -0.45
C ALA A 79 21.58 -8.58 0.83
N VAL A 80 22.21 -8.16 1.93
CA VAL A 80 21.53 -7.80 3.20
C VAL A 80 20.63 -6.59 3.01
N ASN A 81 21.10 -5.59 2.25
CA ASN A 81 20.32 -4.40 1.95
C ASN A 81 19.07 -4.77 1.13
N TYR A 82 19.23 -5.61 0.11
CA TYR A 82 18.12 -6.18 -0.66
C TYR A 82 17.14 -6.94 0.24
N ARG A 83 17.66 -7.85 1.09
CA ARG A 83 16.85 -8.65 2.04
C ARG A 83 16.00 -7.76 2.94
N SER A 84 16.58 -6.68 3.46
CA SER A 84 15.88 -5.76 4.37
C SER A 84 14.64 -5.13 3.72
N TYR A 85 14.75 -4.73 2.44
CA TYR A 85 13.64 -4.15 1.70
C TYR A 85 12.58 -5.19 1.31
N LEU A 86 13.03 -6.39 0.93
CA LEU A 86 12.13 -7.51 0.63
C LEU A 86 11.27 -7.87 1.85
N LEU A 87 11.90 -8.03 3.02
CA LEU A 87 11.23 -8.35 4.28
C LEU A 87 10.24 -7.26 4.70
N LEU A 88 10.61 -5.99 4.56
CA LEU A 88 9.70 -4.88 4.80
C LEU A 88 8.51 -4.89 3.84
N GLY A 89 8.72 -5.19 2.55
CA GLY A 89 7.65 -5.32 1.57
C GLY A 89 6.65 -6.39 1.98
N ASN A 90 7.13 -7.59 2.32
CA ASN A 90 6.28 -8.68 2.80
C ASN A 90 5.54 -8.31 4.10
N LEU A 91 6.22 -7.65 5.04
CA LEU A 91 5.58 -7.22 6.28
C LEU A 91 4.48 -6.20 6.02
N TYR A 92 4.71 -5.22 5.15
CA TYR A 92 3.71 -4.22 4.80
C TYR A 92 2.54 -4.82 4.05
N HIS A 93 2.77 -5.86 3.23
CA HIS A 93 1.72 -6.65 2.60
C HIS A 93 0.80 -7.27 3.66
N ASP A 94 1.37 -7.94 4.66
CA ASP A 94 0.62 -8.58 5.74
C ASP A 94 -0.15 -7.57 6.58
N MET A 95 0.44 -6.38 6.79
CA MET A 95 -0.20 -5.26 7.47
C MET A 95 -1.19 -4.48 6.59
N ARG A 96 -1.30 -4.80 5.29
CA ARG A 96 -2.10 -4.06 4.29
C ARG A 96 -1.74 -2.57 4.19
N GLU A 97 -0.48 -2.23 4.43
CA GLU A 97 0.08 -0.89 4.26
C GLU A 97 0.60 -0.70 2.82
N TRP A 98 -0.32 -0.70 1.85
CA TRP A 98 -0.04 -0.76 0.41
C TRP A 98 0.96 0.29 -0.10
N ASP A 99 0.83 1.55 0.32
CA ASP A 99 1.75 2.62 -0.11
C ASP A 99 3.21 2.35 0.30
N LYS A 100 3.41 1.72 1.47
CA LYS A 100 4.74 1.40 2.00
C LYS A 100 5.28 0.10 1.43
N GLU A 101 4.40 -0.88 1.18
CA GLU A 101 4.74 -2.10 0.44
C GLU A 101 5.33 -1.75 -0.92
N LEU A 102 4.65 -0.90 -1.70
CA LEU A 102 5.12 -0.48 -3.02
C LEU A 102 6.50 0.18 -2.96
N GLN A 103 6.71 1.08 -1.99
CA GLN A 103 8.00 1.73 -1.79
C GLN A 103 9.09 0.72 -1.42
N ALA A 104 8.81 -0.23 -0.53
CA ALA A 104 9.75 -1.25 -0.11
C ALA A 104 10.15 -2.16 -1.28
N TYR A 105 9.18 -2.67 -2.06
CA TYR A 105 9.49 -3.51 -3.22
C TYR A 105 10.18 -2.77 -4.35
N THR A 106 9.89 -1.48 -4.53
CA THR A 106 10.60 -0.64 -5.52
C THR A 106 12.07 -0.51 -5.14
N LYS A 107 12.35 -0.22 -3.87
CA LYS A 107 13.72 -0.17 -3.35
C LYS A 107 14.41 -1.53 -3.42
N ALA A 108 13.71 -2.62 -3.09
CA ALA A 108 14.24 -3.98 -3.26
C ALA A 108 14.62 -4.26 -4.72
N SER A 109 13.75 -3.90 -5.67
CA SER A 109 14.02 -4.10 -7.11
C SER A 109 15.24 -3.31 -7.57
N TRP A 110 15.37 -2.07 -7.12
CA TRP A 110 16.50 -1.21 -7.47
C TRP A 110 17.81 -1.74 -6.86
N THR A 111 17.80 -2.12 -5.58
CA THR A 111 18.96 -2.74 -4.94
C THR A 111 19.35 -4.04 -5.63
N TRP A 112 18.37 -4.85 -6.06
CA TRP A 112 18.63 -6.09 -6.77
C TRP A 112 19.35 -5.89 -8.11
N ASP A 113 18.92 -4.88 -8.89
CA ASP A 113 19.53 -4.56 -10.19
C ASP A 113 20.99 -4.10 -10.04
N MET A 114 21.29 -3.43 -8.92
CA MET A 114 22.63 -2.92 -8.60
C MET A 114 23.57 -3.97 -7.96
N LEU A 115 23.08 -5.17 -7.62
CA LEU A 115 23.92 -6.23 -7.05
C LEU A 115 24.94 -6.72 -8.09
N GLN A 116 26.20 -6.34 -7.91
CA GLN A 116 27.28 -6.75 -8.83
C GLN A 116 27.67 -8.22 -8.70
N GLN A 117 27.38 -8.87 -7.56
CA GLN A 117 27.72 -10.28 -7.33
C GLN A 117 26.54 -11.22 -7.59
N ARG A 118 26.33 -11.57 -8.86
CA ARG A 118 25.35 -12.61 -9.29
C ARG A 118 25.77 -14.04 -8.93
N ASN A 119 26.88 -14.22 -8.19
CA ASN A 119 27.46 -15.53 -7.90
C ASN A 119 26.80 -16.25 -6.70
N LYS A 120 25.98 -15.54 -5.91
CA LYS A 120 25.14 -16.12 -4.86
C LYS A 120 23.68 -16.16 -5.32
N PHE A 121 22.93 -17.19 -4.90
CA PHE A 121 21.51 -17.30 -5.20
C PHE A 121 20.74 -16.21 -4.44
N ILE A 122 20.54 -15.07 -5.09
CA ILE A 122 19.71 -13.97 -4.60
C ILE A 122 18.40 -14.02 -5.40
N PRO A 123 17.23 -14.11 -4.74
CA PRO A 123 15.98 -14.29 -5.43
C PRO A 123 15.68 -13.11 -6.34
N SER A 124 15.18 -13.38 -7.54
CA SER A 124 14.82 -12.36 -8.51
C SER A 124 13.56 -11.60 -8.08
N PRO A 125 13.39 -10.31 -8.42
CA PRO A 125 12.19 -9.52 -8.18
C PRO A 125 10.86 -10.17 -8.59
N ILE A 126 10.91 -11.14 -9.51
CA ILE A 126 9.73 -11.93 -9.93
C ILE A 126 9.02 -12.60 -8.75
N VAL A 127 9.74 -12.87 -7.66
CA VAL A 127 9.21 -13.57 -6.49
C VAL A 127 8.16 -12.75 -5.73
N TYR A 128 8.18 -11.42 -5.78
CA TYR A 128 7.16 -10.59 -5.10
C TYR A 128 6.24 -9.87 -6.09
N TYR A 129 6.24 -10.27 -7.35
CA TYR A 129 5.45 -9.61 -8.41
C TYR A 129 3.94 -9.76 -8.20
N SER A 130 3.49 -10.91 -7.70
CA SER A 130 2.08 -11.15 -7.35
C SER A 130 1.60 -10.23 -6.21
N ASN A 131 2.44 -10.01 -5.20
CA ASN A 131 2.18 -9.05 -4.12
C ASN A 131 2.08 -7.62 -4.68
N LEU A 132 3.01 -7.22 -5.54
CA LEU A 132 2.96 -5.94 -6.26
C LEU A 132 1.67 -5.78 -7.10
N GLN A 133 1.24 -6.81 -7.83
CA GLN A 133 -0.01 -6.78 -8.58
C GLN A 133 -1.23 -6.58 -7.66
N ARG A 134 -1.23 -7.25 -6.51
CA ARG A 134 -2.29 -7.06 -5.50
C ARG A 134 -2.27 -5.67 -4.90
N CYS A 135 -1.09 -5.16 -4.54
CA CYS A 135 -0.89 -3.80 -4.07
C CYS A 135 -1.43 -2.76 -5.06
N ASN A 136 -1.11 -2.90 -6.36
CA ASN A 136 -1.59 -1.99 -7.40
C ASN A 136 -3.13 -1.99 -7.49
N ARG A 137 -3.76 -3.17 -7.49
CA ARG A 137 -5.23 -3.27 -7.49
C ARG A 137 -5.86 -2.57 -6.29
N GLU A 138 -5.32 -2.79 -5.09
CA GLU A 138 -5.85 -2.16 -3.86
C GLU A 138 -5.67 -0.64 -3.83
N LEU A 139 -4.54 -0.14 -4.37
CA LEU A 139 -4.30 1.29 -4.52
C LEU A 139 -5.25 1.94 -5.52
N GLU A 140 -5.49 1.30 -6.67
CA GLU A 140 -6.46 1.72 -7.67
C GLU A 140 -7.89 1.74 -7.09
N ASP A 141 -8.28 0.69 -6.36
CA ASP A 141 -9.57 0.61 -5.69
C ASP A 141 -9.72 1.68 -4.61
N ALA A 142 -8.67 1.96 -3.84
CA ALA A 142 -8.65 3.03 -2.87
C ALA A 142 -8.77 4.41 -3.54
N ALA A 143 -8.11 4.63 -4.68
CA ALA A 143 -8.25 5.85 -5.47
C ALA A 143 -9.68 6.01 -6.04
N ALA A 144 -10.25 4.94 -6.58
CA ALA A 144 -11.62 4.91 -7.09
C ALA A 144 -12.64 5.20 -5.98
N ARG A 145 -12.47 4.61 -4.79
CA ARG A 145 -13.30 4.90 -3.60
C ARG A 145 -13.23 6.37 -3.19
N ARG A 146 -12.03 6.97 -3.18
CA ARG A 146 -11.84 8.41 -2.90
C ARG A 146 -12.55 9.28 -3.93
N CYS A 147 -12.44 8.94 -5.23
CA CYS A 147 -13.12 9.65 -6.31
C CYS A 147 -14.65 9.58 -6.16
N ARG A 148 -15.21 8.39 -5.94
CA ARG A 148 -16.66 8.20 -5.71
C ARG A 148 -17.18 9.01 -4.52
N ARG A 149 -16.42 9.07 -3.41
CA ARG A 149 -16.80 9.89 -2.24
C ARG A 149 -16.80 11.38 -2.56
N ARG A 150 -15.80 11.89 -3.28
CA ARG A 150 -15.75 13.29 -3.71
C ARG A 150 -16.93 13.62 -4.63
N LEU A 151 -17.21 12.77 -5.62
CA LEU A 151 -18.36 12.94 -6.50
C LEU A 151 -19.68 12.94 -5.71
N SER A 152 -19.84 12.00 -4.78
CA SER A 152 -21.03 11.90 -3.93
C SER A 152 -21.21 13.16 -3.06
N MET A 153 -20.14 13.71 -2.50
CA MET A 153 -20.20 14.98 -1.77
C MET A 153 -20.60 16.15 -2.67
N VAL A 154 -20.05 16.24 -3.87
CA VAL A 154 -20.41 17.30 -4.84
C VAL A 154 -21.88 17.21 -5.22
N LEU A 155 -22.38 16.00 -5.51
CA LEU A 155 -23.80 15.77 -5.81
C LEU A 155 -24.71 16.11 -4.63
N LEU A 156 -24.28 15.80 -3.40
CA LEU A 156 -25.01 16.19 -2.19
C LEU A 156 -25.08 17.72 -2.06
N TRP A 157 -23.95 18.42 -2.26
CA TRP A 157 -23.90 19.88 -2.24
C TRP A 157 -24.82 20.52 -3.29
N LEU A 158 -24.81 20.00 -4.52
CA LEU A 158 -25.71 20.48 -5.57
C LEU A 158 -27.19 20.31 -5.20
N ARG A 159 -27.56 19.19 -4.56
CA ARG A 159 -28.92 18.98 -4.05
C ARG A 159 -29.28 19.96 -2.94
N VAL A 160 -28.37 20.22 -2.01
CA VAL A 160 -28.60 21.19 -0.93
C VAL A 160 -28.79 22.60 -1.49
N VAL A 161 -27.93 23.04 -2.41
CA VAL A 161 -28.05 24.37 -3.05
C VAL A 161 -29.37 24.48 -3.82
N SER A 162 -29.77 23.42 -4.54
CA SER A 162 -31.06 23.39 -5.23
C SER A 162 -32.24 23.52 -4.26
N LEU A 163 -32.26 22.75 -3.17
CA LEU A 163 -33.32 22.82 -2.16
C LEU A 163 -33.40 24.20 -1.48
N VAL A 164 -32.25 24.82 -1.17
CA VAL A 164 -32.22 26.17 -0.61
C VAL A 164 -32.75 27.19 -1.63
N GLY A 165 -32.39 27.06 -2.90
CA GLY A 165 -32.94 27.89 -3.98
C GLY A 165 -34.47 27.75 -4.09
N TRP A 166 -34.99 26.52 -4.07
CA TRP A 166 -36.43 26.26 -4.07
C TRP A 166 -37.14 26.84 -2.84
N ALA A 167 -36.54 26.71 -1.65
CA ALA A 167 -37.08 27.30 -0.42
C ALA A 167 -37.10 28.83 -0.49
N PHE A 168 -36.06 29.45 -1.05
CA PHE A 168 -36.01 30.91 -1.23
C PHE A 168 -37.09 31.40 -2.19
N VAL A 169 -37.24 30.75 -3.34
CA VAL A 169 -38.32 31.04 -4.31
C VAL A 169 -39.68 30.87 -3.65
N TYR A 170 -39.90 29.79 -2.91
CA TYR A 170 -41.16 29.55 -2.21
C TYR A 170 -41.47 30.64 -1.18
N VAL A 171 -40.49 31.05 -0.36
CA VAL A 171 -40.68 32.11 0.63
C VAL A 171 -41.00 33.44 -0.05
N TYR A 172 -40.26 33.79 -1.10
CA TYR A 172 -40.39 35.08 -1.77
C TYR A 172 -41.66 35.19 -2.64
N ASP A 173 -41.99 34.16 -3.42
CA ASP A 173 -43.10 34.22 -4.38
C ASP A 173 -44.45 33.80 -3.77
N VAL A 174 -44.44 32.90 -2.77
CA VAL A 174 -45.69 32.34 -2.22
C VAL A 174 -46.03 32.95 -0.86
N LEU A 175 -45.03 33.07 0.02
CA LEU A 175 -45.25 33.44 1.42
C LEU A 175 -45.22 34.97 1.65
N TRP A 176 -44.35 35.68 0.93
CA TRP A 176 -44.24 37.14 1.06
C TRP A 176 -45.50 37.90 0.62
N PRO A 177 -46.15 37.56 -0.52
CA PRO A 177 -47.38 38.26 -0.92
C PRO A 177 -48.52 37.97 0.05
N THR A 178 -48.63 36.74 0.56
CA THR A 178 -49.73 36.34 1.45
C THR A 178 -49.67 37.01 2.83
N LEU A 179 -48.47 37.36 3.32
CA LEU A 179 -48.29 38.12 4.56
C LEU A 179 -48.40 39.65 4.37
N GLY A 180 -48.04 40.17 3.19
CA GLY A 180 -48.08 41.61 2.91
C GLY A 180 -49.50 42.18 2.74
N TYR A 181 -50.46 41.36 2.32
CA TYR A 181 -51.83 41.83 2.05
C TYR A 181 -52.71 41.97 3.30
N THR A 182 -52.35 41.41 4.45
CA THR A 182 -53.19 41.49 5.67
C THR A 182 -52.94 42.74 6.53
N GLY A 183 -51.93 43.57 6.20
CA GLY A 183 -51.53 44.72 7.03
C GLY A 183 -51.87 46.12 6.49
N LEU A 184 -52.45 46.24 5.29
CA LEU A 184 -52.65 47.53 4.60
C LEU A 184 -54.11 47.98 4.48
N TYR A 185 -55.05 47.27 5.12
CA TYR A 185 -56.46 47.65 5.22
C TYR A 185 -56.92 47.63 6.68
N GLN A 186 -56.36 48.50 7.53
CA GLN A 186 -57.00 48.93 8.78
C GLN A 186 -56.79 50.43 8.96
#